data_AF-A0A171DFV7-F1
#
_entry.id   AF-A0A171DFV7-F1
#
_cell.length_a   1.000
_cell.length_b   1.000
_cell.length_c   1.000
_cell.angle_alpha   90.00
_cell.angle_beta   90.00
_cell.angle_gamma   90.00
#
_symmetry.space_group_name_H-M   'P 1'
#
loop_
_entity.id
_entity.type
_entity.pdbx_description
1 polymer ?
#
loop_
_entity_poly.entity_id
_entity_poly.type
_entity_poly.pdbx_seq_one_letter_code
_entity_poly.pdbx_strand_id
1 'polypeptide(L)'
;MFSFEPGTTELVGDVVKVKGRLSAAPGRDKEVGPLLVVTYEARFVYAVRPAGKTGPIVRVMAYTKSRHEFWRDEPGGRLRHWEGDSVDGWNAGVECDSTGRFHRPDFRSEGGGDGPLQDAYADGEAPMKEGECGSVEEI
;
A
#
# COMPACT_ATOMS: atom_id res chain seq x y z
N MET A 1 -5.01 3.48 -4.60
CA MET A 1 -5.38 2.08 -4.88
C MET A 1 -4.22 1.39 -5.59
N PHE A 2 -3.69 0.30 -5.04
CA PHE A 2 -2.54 -0.44 -5.55
C PHE A 2 -2.99 -1.58 -6.48
N SER A 3 -2.45 -1.65 -7.71
CA SER A 3 -2.80 -2.71 -8.68
C SER A 3 -1.61 -3.08 -9.55
N PHE A 4 -1.51 -4.37 -9.88
CA PHE A 4 -0.55 -4.88 -10.86
C PHE A 4 -1.09 -4.74 -12.28
N GLU A 5 -0.18 -4.70 -13.26
CA GLU A 5 -0.55 -4.63 -14.67
C GLU A 5 -1.30 -5.91 -15.10
N PRO A 6 -2.52 -5.80 -15.65
CA PRO A 6 -3.33 -6.96 -15.98
C PRO A 6 -2.62 -7.93 -16.92
N GLY A 7 -2.68 -9.23 -16.60
CA GLY A 7 -2.11 -10.29 -17.43
C GLY A 7 -0.58 -10.42 -17.37
N THR A 8 0.11 -9.63 -16.54
CA THR A 8 1.57 -9.72 -16.37
C THR A 8 2.00 -10.44 -15.10
N THR A 9 1.15 -10.41 -14.07
CA THR A 9 1.47 -10.81 -12.70
C THR A 9 0.35 -11.68 -12.14
N GLU A 10 0.71 -12.77 -11.46
CA GLU A 10 -0.20 -13.64 -10.71
C GLU A 10 0.16 -13.61 -9.21
N LEU A 11 -0.86 -13.58 -8.35
CA LEU A 11 -0.67 -13.84 -6.92
C LEU A 11 -0.29 -15.30 -6.71
N VAL A 12 0.70 -15.54 -5.86
CA VAL A 12 1.08 -16.89 -5.43
C VAL A 12 0.26 -17.22 -4.19
N GLY A 13 -0.82 -17.98 -4.41
CA GLY A 13 -1.79 -18.32 -3.38
C GLY A 13 -2.72 -17.15 -3.02
N ASP A 14 -3.49 -17.35 -1.96
CA ASP A 14 -4.58 -16.44 -1.58
C ASP A 14 -4.24 -15.56 -0.35
N VAL A 15 -2.99 -15.60 0.12
CA VAL A 15 -2.58 -14.97 1.39
C VAL A 15 -1.81 -13.69 1.14
N VAL A 16 -2.34 -12.58 1.65
CA VAL A 16 -1.64 -11.30 1.79
C VAL A 16 -1.28 -11.13 3.26
N LYS A 17 0.00 -10.88 3.57
CA LYS A 17 0.41 -10.53 4.93
C LYS A 17 0.10 -9.05 5.14
N VAL A 18 -0.62 -8.73 6.21
CA VAL A 18 -1.01 -7.36 6.56
C VAL A 18 -0.56 -7.05 7.98
N LYS A 19 0.24 -5.99 8.15
CA LYS A 19 0.54 -5.39 9.45
C LYS A 19 0.04 -3.96 9.43
N GLY A 20 -0.83 -3.58 10.35
CA GLY A 20 -1.35 -2.23 10.38
C GLY A 20 -1.89 -1.80 11.73
N ARG A 21 -2.16 -0.51 11.83
CA ARG A 21 -2.79 0.14 12.97
C ARG A 21 -4.01 0.91 12.46
N LEU A 22 -5.10 0.80 13.19
CA LEU A 22 -6.31 1.57 12.95
C LEU A 22 -6.57 2.45 14.16
N SER A 23 -6.93 3.70 13.93
CA SER A 23 -7.37 4.61 14.99
C SER A 23 -8.61 5.37 14.55
N ALA A 24 -9.48 5.67 15.50
CA ALA A 24 -10.74 6.36 15.24
C ALA A 24 -10.87 7.54 16.20
N ALA A 25 -11.27 8.69 15.68
CA ALA A 25 -11.45 9.91 16.45
C ALA A 25 -12.70 10.68 15.97
N PRO A 26 -13.44 11.33 16.88
CA PRO A 26 -14.47 12.28 16.46
C PRO A 26 -13.81 13.45 15.72
N GLY A 27 -14.44 13.88 14.64
CA GLY A 27 -14.06 15.05 13.87
C GLY A 27 -15.26 15.93 13.57
N ARG A 28 -14.97 17.08 12.95
CA ARG A 28 -16.00 17.99 12.47
C ARG A 28 -15.51 18.66 11.20
N ASP A 29 -16.34 18.62 10.17
CA ASP A 29 -16.15 19.37 8.94
C ASP A 29 -17.12 20.55 8.88
N LYS A 30 -16.77 21.58 8.11
CA LYS A 30 -17.56 22.81 8.00
C LYS A 30 -18.84 22.63 7.16
N GLU A 31 -18.83 21.71 6.20
CA GLU A 31 -19.93 21.47 5.28
C GLU A 31 -20.83 20.33 5.78
N VAL A 32 -20.22 19.20 6.19
CA VAL A 32 -20.98 18.00 6.59
C VAL A 32 -21.23 17.88 8.10
N GLY A 33 -20.59 18.74 8.91
CA GLY A 33 -20.78 18.75 10.36
C GLY A 33 -20.03 17.61 11.08
N PRO A 34 -20.61 16.97 12.11
CA PRO A 34 -19.93 15.92 12.87
C PRO A 34 -19.59 14.71 12.00
N LEU A 35 -18.36 14.22 12.12
CA LEU A 35 -17.89 13.04 11.40
C LEU A 35 -17.03 12.15 12.30
N LEU A 36 -16.83 10.90 11.89
CA LEU A 36 -15.85 9.98 12.44
C LEU A 36 -14.65 9.96 11.49
N VAL A 37 -13.47 10.31 12.01
CA VAL A 37 -12.20 10.16 11.28
C VAL A 37 -11.61 8.81 11.65
N VAL A 38 -11.34 8.00 10.64
CA VAL A 38 -10.60 6.74 10.79
C VAL A 38 -9.27 6.87 10.06
N THR A 39 -8.17 6.83 10.80
CA THR A 39 -6.82 6.79 10.22
C THR A 39 -6.34 5.36 10.26
N TYR A 40 -5.89 4.86 9.10
CA TYR A 40 -5.23 3.57 9.00
C TYR A 40 -3.82 3.74 8.46
N GLU A 41 -2.93 2.93 9.00
CA GLU A 41 -1.55 2.76 8.54
C GLU A 41 -1.33 1.28 8.36
N ALA A 42 -1.02 0.83 7.16
CA ALA A 42 -0.92 -0.58 6.84
C ALA A 42 0.22 -0.86 5.86
N ARG A 43 0.86 -2.02 6.06
CA ARG A 43 1.82 -2.63 5.15
C ARG A 43 1.20 -3.92 4.61
N PHE A 44 1.12 -4.04 3.29
CA PHE A 44 0.63 -5.21 2.57
C PHE A 44 1.81 -5.87 1.85
N VAL A 45 1.97 -7.17 2.01
CA VAL A 45 2.99 -7.95 1.30
C VAL A 45 2.32 -8.98 0.39
N TYR A 46 2.57 -8.86 -0.90
CA TYR A 46 2.07 -9.72 -1.96
C TYR A 46 3.19 -10.63 -2.44
N ALA A 47 2.99 -11.96 -2.37
CA ALA A 47 3.83 -12.90 -3.09
C ALA A 47 3.29 -13.02 -4.53
N VAL A 48 4.14 -12.77 -5.52
CA VAL A 48 3.74 -12.72 -6.93
C VAL A 48 4.73 -13.45 -7.84
N ARG A 49 4.25 -13.89 -8.99
CA ARG A 49 5.05 -14.49 -10.06
C ARG A 49 4.64 -13.95 -11.44
N PRO A 50 5.47 -14.12 -12.49
CA PRO A 50 5.05 -13.78 -13.85
C PRO A 50 3.83 -14.59 -14.26
N ALA A 51 2.84 -13.94 -14.88
CA ALA A 51 1.62 -14.60 -15.33
C ALA A 51 1.91 -15.58 -16.49
N GLY A 52 1.27 -16.75 -16.45
CA GLY A 52 1.30 -17.74 -17.53
C GLY A 52 2.68 -18.34 -17.86
N LYS A 53 3.70 -18.12 -17.03
CA LYS A 53 5.07 -18.63 -17.24
C LYS A 53 5.69 -19.10 -15.94
N THR A 54 6.58 -20.08 -16.01
CA THR A 54 7.45 -20.42 -14.89
C THR A 54 8.45 -19.28 -14.68
N GLY A 55 8.56 -18.78 -13.46
CA GLY A 55 9.43 -17.66 -13.11
C GLY A 55 9.61 -17.56 -11.59
N PRO A 56 10.50 -16.66 -11.14
CA PRO A 56 10.75 -16.48 -9.72
C PRO A 56 9.49 -15.98 -9.01
N ILE A 57 9.34 -16.39 -7.75
CA ILE A 57 8.36 -15.82 -6.84
C ILE A 57 9.05 -14.66 -6.13
N VAL A 58 8.50 -13.47 -6.27
CA VAL A 58 9.02 -12.26 -5.63
C VAL A 58 7.99 -11.67 -4.68
N ARG A 59 8.44 -10.77 -3.81
CA ARG A 59 7.58 -10.07 -2.86
C ARG A 59 7.45 -8.62 -3.28
N VAL A 60 6.22 -8.13 -3.26
CA VAL A 60 5.91 -6.72 -3.45
C VAL A 60 5.29 -6.18 -2.19
N MET A 61 5.82 -5.06 -1.70
CA MET A 61 5.28 -4.38 -0.54
C MET A 61 4.56 -3.10 -0.96
N ALA A 62 3.42 -2.86 -0.34
CA ALA A 62 2.75 -1.56 -0.37
C ALA A 62 2.53 -1.07 1.06
N TYR A 63 3.09 0.09 1.38
CA TYR A 63 2.76 0.85 2.58
C TYR A 63 1.75 1.93 2.22
N THR A 64 0.76 2.10 3.07
CA THR A 64 -0.21 3.18 2.95
C THR A 64 -0.59 3.71 4.32
N LYS A 65 -0.65 5.02 4.42
CA LYS A 65 -1.24 5.74 5.53
C LYS A 65 -2.29 6.69 4.99
N SER A 66 -3.52 6.47 5.39
CA SER A 66 -4.67 7.14 4.79
C SER A 66 -5.74 7.42 5.83
N ARG A 67 -6.65 8.32 5.47
CA ARG A 67 -7.74 8.80 6.30
C ARG A 67 -9.06 8.55 5.61
N HIS A 68 -9.97 7.88 6.29
CA HIS A 68 -11.38 7.82 5.90
C HIS A 68 -12.22 8.68 6.82
N GLU A 69 -13.22 9.31 6.24
CA GLU A 69 -14.19 10.11 6.97
C GLU A 69 -15.56 9.49 6.78
N PHE A 70 -16.31 9.37 7.88
CA PHE A 70 -17.65 8.82 7.88
C PHE A 70 -18.60 9.81 8.53
N TRP A 71 -19.72 10.09 7.88
CA TRP A 71 -20.75 11.00 8.42
C TRP A 71 -22.15 10.55 8.00
N ARG A 72 -23.15 11.21 8.58
CA ARG A 72 -24.55 11.10 8.15
C ARG A 72 -25.09 12.51 7.97
N ASP A 73 -25.78 12.76 6.87
CA ASP A 73 -26.38 14.08 6.60
C ASP A 73 -27.47 14.40 7.65
N GLU A 74 -28.14 13.37 8.18
CA GLU A 74 -29.18 13.46 9.22
C GLU A 74 -29.10 12.29 10.22
N PRO A 75 -29.58 12.45 11.47
CA PRO A 75 -29.66 11.37 12.45
C PRO A 75 -30.45 10.16 11.93
N GLY A 76 -29.84 8.97 11.96
CA GLY A 76 -30.46 7.73 11.44
C GLY A 76 -30.42 7.57 9.92
N GLY A 77 -29.97 8.60 9.17
CA GLY A 77 -29.82 8.55 7.71
C GLY A 77 -28.71 7.61 7.24
N ARG A 78 -28.49 7.46 5.93
CA ARG A 78 -27.46 6.57 5.37
C ARG A 78 -26.05 7.02 5.78
N LEU A 79 -25.17 6.06 6.11
CA LEU A 79 -23.75 6.35 6.34
C LEU A 79 -23.08 6.73 5.01
N ARG A 80 -22.51 7.92 4.98
CA ARG A 80 -21.68 8.43 3.89
C ARG A 80 -20.22 8.23 4.29
N HIS A 81 -19.36 8.14 3.28
CA HIS A 81 -17.93 8.12 3.51
C HIS A 81 -17.20 8.90 2.43
N TRP A 82 -16.01 9.36 2.79
CA TRP A 82 -15.03 9.95 1.90
C TRP A 82 -13.70 9.30 2.19
N GLU A 83 -13.00 8.91 1.15
CA GLU A 83 -11.58 8.55 1.23
C GLU A 83 -10.80 9.84 1.06
N GLY A 84 -10.23 10.33 2.17
CA GLY A 84 -9.34 11.48 2.13
C GLY A 84 -8.04 11.15 1.40
N ASP A 85 -7.26 12.18 1.09
CA ASP A 85 -5.97 11.98 0.44
C ASP A 85 -5.08 11.04 1.26
N SER A 86 -4.35 10.18 0.55
CA SER A 86 -3.29 9.39 1.18
C SER A 86 -2.30 10.34 1.82
N VAL A 87 -2.11 10.20 3.13
CA VAL A 87 -1.20 11.04 3.92
C VAL A 87 0.24 10.67 3.59
N ASP A 88 0.49 9.39 3.37
CA ASP A 88 1.78 8.85 3.01
C ASP A 88 1.60 7.48 2.33
N GLY A 89 2.54 7.10 1.48
CA GLY A 89 2.49 5.84 0.77
C GLY A 89 3.76 5.59 -0.04
N TRP A 90 4.20 4.33 -0.07
CA TRP A 90 5.32 3.90 -0.87
C TRP A 90 5.19 2.41 -1.21
N ASN A 91 5.98 1.97 -2.18
CA ASN A 91 6.03 0.59 -2.61
C ASN A 91 7.48 0.11 -2.77
N ALA A 92 7.71 -1.18 -2.58
CA ALA A 92 9.00 -1.81 -2.79
C ALA A 92 8.85 -3.15 -3.53
N GLY A 93 9.91 -3.58 -4.22
CA GLY A 93 9.89 -4.77 -5.08
C GLY A 93 9.19 -4.55 -6.43
N VAL A 94 9.10 -3.29 -6.89
CA VAL A 94 8.54 -2.91 -8.19
C VAL A 94 9.55 -2.11 -9.00
N GLU A 95 9.40 -2.10 -10.32
CA GLU A 95 10.27 -1.34 -11.23
C GLU A 95 10.16 0.19 -10.99
N CYS A 96 11.32 0.86 -10.86
CA CYS A 96 11.43 2.30 -10.56
C CYS A 96 10.91 3.23 -11.67
N ASP A 97 10.95 2.77 -12.92
CA ASP A 97 10.65 3.58 -14.11
C ASP A 97 9.46 3.05 -14.92
N SER A 98 8.52 2.38 -14.26
CA SER A 98 7.32 1.94 -14.96
C SER A 98 6.48 3.16 -15.35
N THR A 99 6.42 3.48 -16.64
CA THR A 99 5.63 4.62 -17.18
C THR A 99 4.12 4.38 -17.21
N GLY A 100 3.68 3.23 -16.68
CA GLY A 100 2.28 2.82 -16.63
C GLY A 100 1.56 3.29 -15.36
N ARG A 101 0.22 3.17 -15.37
CA ARG A 101 -0.62 3.42 -14.17
C ARG A 101 -0.66 2.23 -13.20
N PHE A 102 0.09 1.18 -13.50
CA PHE A 102 0.08 -0.09 -12.78
C PHE A 102 1.49 -0.40 -12.30
N HIS A 103 1.58 -1.05 -11.14
CA HIS A 103 2.85 -1.52 -10.62
C HIS A 103 3.31 -2.75 -11.39
N ARG A 104 4.61 -2.79 -11.67
CA ARG A 104 5.28 -3.95 -12.28
C ARG A 104 6.25 -4.53 -11.25
N PRO A 105 6.02 -5.76 -10.76
CA PRO A 105 6.99 -6.41 -9.90
C PRO A 105 8.33 -6.55 -10.64
N ASP A 106 9.41 -6.33 -9.92
CA ASP A 106 10.73 -6.60 -10.47
C ASP A 106 11.02 -8.11 -10.35
N PHE A 107 10.78 -8.83 -11.44
CA PHE A 107 11.09 -10.27 -11.53
C PHE A 107 12.54 -10.55 -11.95
N ARG A 108 13.33 -9.52 -12.23
CA ARG A 108 14.70 -9.66 -12.78
C ARG A 108 15.77 -9.38 -11.75
N SER A 109 15.50 -8.50 -10.78
CA SER A 109 16.42 -8.25 -9.70
C SER A 109 16.21 -9.23 -8.56
N GLU A 110 17.30 -9.64 -7.92
CA GLU A 110 17.28 -10.31 -6.62
C GLU A 110 16.96 -9.33 -5.47
N GLY A 111 16.28 -8.20 -5.75
CA GLY A 111 16.22 -7.06 -4.83
C GLY A 111 17.36 -6.06 -5.05
N GLY A 112 17.67 -5.77 -6.32
CA GLY A 112 18.77 -4.89 -6.73
C GLY A 112 18.37 -3.41 -6.72
N GLY A 113 18.16 -2.85 -5.53
CA GLY A 113 18.23 -1.40 -5.33
C GLY A 113 19.55 -1.06 -4.65
N ASP A 114 20.16 0.08 -5.02
CA ASP A 114 21.33 0.62 -4.28
C ASP A 114 20.92 1.23 -2.92
N GLY A 115 19.62 1.24 -2.63
CA GLY A 115 19.04 1.72 -1.38
C GLY A 115 19.37 0.81 -0.21
N PRO A 116 19.28 1.33 1.04
CA PRO A 116 19.49 0.52 2.22
C PRO A 116 18.48 -0.63 2.29
N LEU A 117 18.93 -1.78 2.77
CA LEU A 117 18.08 -2.93 3.07
C LEU A 117 17.00 -2.51 4.08
N GLN A 118 15.73 -2.81 3.80
CA GLN A 118 14.61 -2.50 4.70
C GLN A 118 13.95 -3.76 5.24
N ASP A 119 13.72 -3.81 6.56
CA ASP A 119 12.84 -4.82 7.15
C ASP A 119 11.38 -4.48 6.83
N ALA A 120 10.72 -5.42 6.17
CA ALA A 120 9.31 -5.40 5.81
C ALA A 120 8.34 -5.00 6.93
N TYR A 121 8.71 -5.25 8.19
CA TYR A 121 7.85 -5.06 9.35
C TYR A 121 8.42 -4.11 10.40
N ALA A 122 9.57 -3.48 10.15
CA ALA A 122 10.16 -2.52 11.07
C ALA A 122 9.29 -1.25 11.14
N ASP A 123 8.85 -0.91 12.35
CA ASP A 123 7.96 0.24 12.61
C ASP A 123 8.74 1.59 12.63
N GLY A 124 10.06 1.57 12.45
CA GLY A 124 10.95 2.73 12.64
C GLY A 124 11.73 3.18 11.39
N GLU A 125 11.50 2.56 10.24
CA GLU A 125 12.22 2.96 9.02
C GLU A 125 11.61 4.21 8.38
N ALA A 126 12.49 5.14 8.00
CA ALA A 126 12.09 6.35 7.30
C ALA A 126 11.60 6.00 5.88
N PRO A 127 10.60 6.72 5.34
CA PRO A 127 10.25 6.62 3.93
C PRO A 127 11.50 6.86 3.08
N MET A 128 11.66 6.09 2.00
CA MET A 128 12.69 6.35 1.01
C MET A 128 12.49 7.74 0.40
N LYS A 129 13.58 8.40 -0.01
CA LYS A 129 13.46 9.72 -0.63
C LYS A 129 12.79 9.61 -2.00
N GLU A 130 12.22 10.70 -2.46
CA GLU A 130 11.67 10.79 -3.82
C GLU A 130 12.76 10.41 -4.85
N GLY A 131 12.48 9.39 -5.67
CA GLY A 131 13.42 8.85 -6.66
C GLY A 131 14.31 7.69 -6.17
N GLU A 132 14.22 7.29 -4.89
CA GLU A 132 14.90 6.10 -4.37
C GLU A 132 13.98 4.87 -4.44
N CYS A 133 14.56 3.72 -4.83
CA CYS A 133 13.93 2.41 -4.76
C CYS A 133 14.75 1.48 -3.86
N GLY A 134 14.06 0.70 -3.05
CA GLY A 134 14.67 -0.20 -2.06
C GLY A 134 14.21 -1.63 -2.25
N SER A 135 15.04 -2.55 -1.75
CA SER A 135 14.75 -3.97 -1.66
C SER A 135 14.35 -4.37 -0.25
N VAL A 136 13.57 -5.45 -0.15
CA VAL A 136 12.97 -5.92 1.10
C VAL A 136 13.35 -7.39 1.29
N GLU A 137 14.01 -7.73 2.41
CA GLU A 137 14.31 -9.11 2.80
C GLU A 137 13.40 -9.61 3.94
N GLU A 138 13.36 -10.93 4.15
CA GLU A 138 12.72 -11.57 5.33
C GLU A 138 13.70 -11.61 6.51
N ILE A 139 13.18 -11.48 7.73
CA ILE A 139 13.88 -11.88 8.96
C ILE A 139 13.92 -13.41 9.03
#